data_AF-A0A1I3R6N9-F1
#
_entry.id   AF-A0A1I3R6N9-F1
#
_cell.length_a   1.000
_cell.length_b   1.000
_cell.length_c   1.000
_cell.angle_alpha   90.00
_cell.angle_beta   90.00
_cell.angle_gamma   90.00
#
_symmetry.space_group_name_H-M   'P 1'
#
loop_
_entity.id
_entity.type
_entity.pdbx_description
1 polymer ?
#
loop_
_entity_poly.entity_id
_entity_poly.type
_entity_poly.pdbx_seq_one_letter_code
_entity_poly.pdbx_strand_id
1 'polypeptide(L)'
;MVSNSDHVTTASKRQYTKHITNISCHPPARISPHKELKAILMRATCGATFTLGTIVGLSGNLAFAADCGAPAGGAATCIAPGGNPYNGGIIYNNPGSFTLNVGSGIVVDRAAADFNDGIQVHDESGVPLTVNLDTGVTIKTDGLHADGVEVMGTGRITISSGADVTANSDNTDFNGTSGLFGWIEQIAGTGDISINQLAGSTIRATGDDVFGIYGLNKGSGSVTLESSGAIFTAGVYAYGINAFNYSSIGANTTVILGALGSVVTDGESAAGLYSLNSGSGNAIARADGTITTLQDWSDGVLADVHWVLND
;
A
#
# COMPACT_ATOMS: atom_id res chain seq x y z
N MET A 1 -6.06 -75.53 -28.14
CA MET A 1 -7.32 -75.69 -28.90
C MET A 1 -8.43 -75.60 -27.86
N VAL A 2 -9.33 -74.63 -27.79
CA VAL A 2 -9.92 -73.76 -28.82
C VAL A 2 -10.14 -72.36 -28.22
N SER A 3 -9.87 -71.38 -29.06
CA SER A 3 -10.12 -69.94 -28.92
C SER A 3 -11.62 -69.63 -28.81
N ASN A 4 -12.02 -68.65 -27.99
CA ASN A 4 -12.70 -67.49 -28.56
C ASN A 4 -12.65 -66.26 -27.64
N SER A 5 -12.19 -65.19 -28.27
CA SER A 5 -12.20 -63.80 -27.86
C SER A 5 -13.62 -63.26 -27.80
N ASP A 6 -13.88 -62.32 -26.89
CA ASP A 6 -14.62 -61.12 -27.26
C ASP A 6 -14.08 -59.91 -26.49
N HIS A 7 -13.73 -58.90 -27.29
CA HIS A 7 -13.28 -57.57 -26.90
C HIS A 7 -14.47 -56.74 -26.43
N VAL A 8 -14.39 -56.17 -25.22
CA VAL A 8 -15.12 -54.95 -24.88
C VAL A 8 -14.14 -53.99 -24.21
N THR A 9 -13.77 -52.95 -24.94
CA THR A 9 -13.03 -51.77 -24.47
C THR A 9 -13.94 -50.90 -23.58
N THR A 10 -13.60 -50.77 -22.30
CA THR A 10 -14.15 -49.73 -21.43
C THR A 10 -13.04 -48.81 -20.94
N ALA A 11 -13.23 -47.52 -21.19
CA ALA A 11 -12.34 -46.44 -20.85
C ALA A 11 -12.10 -46.36 -19.32
N SER A 12 -10.83 -46.39 -18.93
CA SER A 12 -10.36 -46.10 -17.57
C SER A 12 -10.69 -44.64 -17.22
N LYS A 13 -11.78 -44.40 -16.48
CA LYS A 13 -11.97 -43.17 -15.70
C LYS A 13 -10.93 -43.15 -14.58
N ARG A 14 -9.91 -42.28 -14.67
CA ARG A 14 -9.07 -41.94 -13.53
C ARG A 14 -9.94 -41.21 -12.50
N GLN A 15 -10.27 -41.88 -11.40
CA GLN A 15 -10.72 -41.20 -10.19
C GLN A 15 -9.52 -40.49 -9.58
N TYR A 16 -9.51 -39.15 -9.65
CA TYR A 16 -8.64 -38.36 -8.79
C TYR A 16 -9.27 -38.33 -7.39
N THR A 17 -8.81 -39.23 -6.53
CA THR A 17 -9.06 -39.13 -5.09
C THR A 17 -8.23 -37.96 -4.57
N LYS A 18 -8.84 -36.77 -4.47
CA LYS A 18 -8.24 -35.62 -3.78
C LYS A 18 -8.32 -35.90 -2.28
N HIS A 19 -7.25 -36.45 -1.71
CA HIS A 19 -7.04 -36.44 -0.27
C HIS A 19 -6.85 -34.98 0.16
N ILE A 20 -7.90 -34.37 0.69
CA ILE A 20 -7.78 -33.17 1.52
C ILE A 20 -7.50 -33.69 2.93
N THR A 21 -6.22 -33.81 3.26
CA THR A 21 -5.77 -34.07 4.63
C THR A 21 -5.17 -32.78 5.17
N ASN A 22 -5.72 -32.35 6.30
CA ASN A 22 -5.38 -31.20 7.15
C ASN A 22 -5.99 -29.85 6.75
N ILE A 23 -7.22 -29.63 7.25
CA ILE A 23 -7.65 -28.29 7.66
C ILE A 23 -6.96 -28.05 9.01
N SER A 24 -5.85 -27.32 8.97
CA SER A 24 -5.21 -26.80 10.17
C SER A 24 -5.93 -25.52 10.56
N CYS A 25 -6.81 -25.59 11.55
CA CYS A 25 -7.22 -24.37 12.26
C CYS A 25 -6.03 -23.94 13.11
N HIS A 26 -5.38 -22.83 12.77
CA HIS A 26 -4.27 -22.26 13.53
C HIS A 26 -4.60 -20.82 13.96
N PRO A 27 -4.01 -20.36 15.08
CA PRO A 27 -4.40 -19.13 15.76
C PRO A 27 -4.31 -17.92 14.80
N PRO A 28 -5.17 -16.91 14.97
CA PRO A 28 -5.20 -15.75 14.09
C PRO A 28 -3.80 -15.14 13.98
N ALA A 29 -3.42 -14.78 12.75
CA ALA A 29 -2.24 -13.97 12.48
C ALA A 29 -2.17 -12.84 13.52
N ARG A 30 -1.01 -12.71 14.17
CA ARG A 30 -0.79 -11.70 15.19
C ARG A 30 -1.07 -10.34 14.55
N ILE A 31 -2.18 -9.71 14.94
CA ILE A 31 -2.56 -8.37 14.46
C ILE A 31 -1.42 -7.44 14.88
N SER A 32 -0.61 -6.97 13.92
CA SER A 32 0.49 -6.04 14.19
C SER A 32 -0.06 -4.78 14.88
N PRO A 33 0.51 -4.33 16.01
CA PRO A 33 0.04 -3.17 16.74
C PRO A 33 0.52 -1.88 16.05
N HIS A 34 0.08 -1.65 14.81
CA HIS A 34 0.41 -0.50 13.96
C HIS A 34 -0.12 0.86 14.49
N LYS A 35 -0.54 0.94 15.77
CA LYS A 35 -1.68 1.80 16.16
C LYS A 35 -1.38 3.15 16.79
N GLU A 36 -0.23 3.46 17.39
CA GLU A 36 -0.16 4.70 18.20
C GLU A 36 1.11 5.57 18.10
N LEU A 37 2.22 5.11 17.50
CA LEU A 37 3.44 5.94 17.50
C LEU A 37 3.49 7.00 16.38
N LYS A 38 3.04 6.69 15.15
CA LYS A 38 3.13 7.62 14.00
C LYS A 38 2.31 8.91 14.23
N ALA A 39 1.08 8.79 14.75
CA ALA A 39 0.20 9.95 14.99
C ALA A 39 0.68 10.89 16.13
N ILE A 40 1.49 10.37 17.06
CA ILE A 40 2.02 11.14 18.19
C ILE A 40 3.36 11.81 17.84
N LEU A 41 4.22 11.18 17.04
CA LEU A 41 5.55 11.72 16.71
C LEU A 41 5.52 12.83 15.64
N MET A 42 4.58 12.78 14.70
CA MET A 42 4.38 13.85 13.70
C MET A 42 3.97 15.20 14.32
N ARG A 43 3.55 15.20 15.60
CA ARG A 43 3.24 16.42 16.36
C ARG A 43 4.43 17.01 17.12
N ALA A 44 5.60 16.36 17.14
CA ALA A 44 6.68 16.70 18.07
C ALA A 44 7.99 17.23 17.46
N THR A 45 8.21 17.18 16.15
CA THR A 45 9.45 17.68 15.52
C THR A 45 9.25 19.01 14.79
N CYS A 46 8.89 20.05 15.53
CA CYS A 46 9.19 21.43 15.14
C CYS A 46 9.58 22.25 16.37
N GLY A 47 10.72 21.89 16.96
CA GLY A 47 11.32 22.55 18.11
C GLY A 47 12.59 23.28 17.74
N ALA A 48 12.53 24.21 16.78
CA ALA A 48 13.60 25.19 16.62
C ALA A 48 13.34 26.35 17.60
N THR A 49 14.18 26.48 18.63
CA THR A 49 14.24 27.67 19.48
C THR A 49 14.51 28.91 18.62
N PHE A 50 13.47 29.69 18.37
CA PHE A 50 13.56 30.94 17.62
C PHE A 50 13.60 32.11 18.61
N THR A 51 14.70 32.85 18.60
CA THR A 51 14.87 34.10 19.32
C THR A 51 13.82 35.10 18.81
N LEU A 52 13.04 35.71 19.71
CA LEU A 52 12.03 36.72 19.38
C LEU A 52 12.70 37.97 18.77
N GLY A 53 12.81 37.98 17.44
CA GLY A 53 12.93 39.17 16.62
C GLY A 53 11.59 39.43 15.95
N THR A 54 11.09 40.67 16.03
CA THR A 54 9.80 41.10 15.50
C THR A 54 9.70 40.81 13.98
N ILE A 55 8.93 39.79 13.60
CA ILE A 55 8.62 39.51 12.18
C ILE A 55 7.27 40.17 11.86
N VAL A 56 7.33 41.12 10.94
CA VAL A 56 6.18 41.74 10.29
C VAL A 56 5.49 40.67 9.44
N GLY A 57 4.18 40.52 9.59
CA GLY A 57 3.38 39.48 8.95
C GLY A 57 3.56 39.41 7.43
N LEU A 58 4.11 38.30 6.98
CA LEU A 58 3.95 37.76 5.63
C LEU A 58 3.37 36.36 5.82
N SER A 59 2.04 36.24 5.72
CA SER A 59 1.36 34.97 5.48
C SER A 59 1.64 34.54 4.04
N GLY A 60 2.90 34.19 3.76
CA GLY A 60 3.32 33.61 2.50
C GLY A 60 3.46 32.11 2.70
N ASN A 61 2.73 31.33 1.91
CA ASN A 61 2.85 29.88 1.82
C ASN A 61 4.33 29.48 1.82
N LEU A 62 4.73 28.72 2.84
CA LEU A 62 6.10 28.28 3.03
C LEU A 62 6.49 27.29 1.91
N ALA A 63 7.36 27.76 1.02
CA ALA A 63 8.32 27.02 0.20
C ALA A 63 7.86 25.80 -0.63
N PHE A 64 7.04 26.02 -1.67
CA PHE A 64 6.82 25.08 -2.80
C PHE A 64 7.99 24.97 -3.80
N ALA A 65 9.18 25.51 -3.47
CA ALA A 65 10.27 25.62 -4.44
C ALA A 65 11.06 24.31 -4.65
N ALA A 66 11.00 23.38 -3.69
CA ALA A 66 11.58 22.04 -3.80
C ALA A 66 10.55 20.98 -4.27
N ASP A 67 9.26 21.34 -4.28
CA ASP A 67 8.17 20.50 -4.78
C ASP A 67 7.85 20.80 -6.25
N CYS A 68 6.71 20.32 -6.71
CA CYS A 68 6.22 20.50 -8.08
C CYS A 68 5.54 21.86 -8.30
N GLY A 69 5.94 22.85 -7.50
CA GLY A 69 5.34 24.18 -7.44
C GLY A 69 4.05 24.23 -6.62
N ALA A 70 3.52 25.44 -6.45
CA ALA A 70 2.27 25.67 -5.75
C ALA A 70 1.09 25.05 -6.53
N PRO A 71 0.09 24.47 -5.85
CA PRO A 71 -1.10 23.95 -6.50
C PRO A 71 -1.81 25.04 -7.33
N ALA A 72 -1.93 24.83 -8.65
CA ALA A 72 -2.68 25.68 -9.55
C ALA A 72 -4.02 25.01 -9.85
N GLY A 73 -5.13 25.62 -9.40
CA GLY A 73 -6.47 25.09 -9.64
C GLY A 73 -6.74 23.74 -8.96
N GLY A 74 -6.11 23.47 -7.81
CA GLY A 74 -6.23 22.19 -7.11
C GLY A 74 -5.35 21.08 -7.68
N ALA A 75 -4.33 21.40 -8.47
CA ALA A 75 -3.39 20.42 -8.98
C ALA A 75 -1.94 20.93 -8.98
N ALA A 76 -0.98 20.02 -8.85
CA ALA A 76 0.43 20.28 -9.11
C ALA A 76 0.96 19.28 -10.14
N THR A 77 1.95 19.67 -10.94
CA THR A 77 2.55 18.81 -11.96
C THR A 77 4.06 18.89 -11.88
N CYS A 78 4.69 17.76 -11.60
CA CYS A 78 6.13 17.63 -11.52
C CYS A 78 6.69 17.37 -12.91
N ILE A 79 7.61 18.23 -13.33
CA ILE A 79 8.36 18.10 -14.57
C ILE A 79 9.83 18.34 -14.26
N ALA A 80 10.73 17.71 -15.03
CA ALA A 80 12.18 17.88 -14.87
C ALA A 80 12.83 18.72 -16.00
N PRO A 81 12.40 19.98 -16.27
CA PRO A 81 13.00 20.81 -17.32
C PRO A 81 14.34 21.39 -16.81
N GLY A 82 15.41 20.60 -16.90
CA GLY A 82 16.78 21.07 -16.61
C GLY A 82 17.48 20.40 -15.42
N GLY A 83 16.93 19.31 -14.91
CA GLY A 83 17.50 18.54 -13.79
C GLY A 83 16.40 17.93 -12.94
N ASN A 84 16.79 17.07 -11.99
CA ASN A 84 15.87 16.36 -11.12
C ASN A 84 15.99 16.87 -9.66
N PRO A 85 15.17 17.86 -9.25
CA PRO A 85 15.31 18.55 -7.96
C PRO A 85 14.68 17.81 -6.76
N TYR A 86 14.11 16.62 -6.93
CA TYR A 86 13.22 15.99 -5.95
C TYR A 86 13.91 15.06 -4.95
N ASN A 87 15.19 15.31 -4.63
CA ASN A 87 15.93 14.52 -3.63
C ASN A 87 15.43 14.74 -2.19
N GLY A 88 14.72 15.84 -1.94
CA GLY A 88 14.06 16.16 -0.67
C GLY A 88 12.66 15.57 -0.52
N GLY A 89 12.20 14.75 -1.48
CA GLY A 89 10.82 14.29 -1.58
C GLY A 89 9.88 15.30 -2.24
N ILE A 90 8.61 14.93 -2.38
CA ILE A 90 7.52 15.79 -2.86
C ILE A 90 6.41 15.79 -1.81
N ILE A 91 6.15 16.93 -1.17
CA ILE A 91 5.29 16.98 0.01
C ILE A 91 4.22 18.05 -0.13
N TYR A 92 2.95 17.67 0.05
CA TYR A 92 1.80 18.57 0.07
C TYR A 92 0.96 18.35 1.31
N ASN A 93 0.99 19.30 2.24
CA ASN A 93 0.23 19.28 3.50
C ASN A 93 -0.94 20.27 3.45
N ASN A 94 -2.15 19.77 3.70
CA ASN A 94 -3.42 20.48 3.62
C ASN A 94 -3.66 21.23 2.29
N PRO A 95 -3.46 20.59 1.11
CA PRO A 95 -3.65 21.25 -0.18
C PRO A 95 -5.12 21.51 -0.55
N GLY A 96 -6.09 21.06 0.26
CA GLY A 96 -7.50 21.00 -0.10
C GLY A 96 -7.77 19.86 -1.08
N SER A 97 -8.84 19.98 -1.86
CA SER A 97 -9.09 19.05 -2.98
C SER A 97 -7.92 19.12 -3.96
N PHE A 98 -7.20 18.01 -4.13
CA PHE A 98 -5.87 18.06 -4.74
C PHE A 98 -5.55 16.87 -5.66
N THR A 99 -4.83 17.17 -6.75
CA THR A 99 -4.24 16.18 -7.66
C THR A 99 -2.77 16.47 -7.89
N LEU A 100 -1.91 15.52 -7.55
CA LEU A 100 -0.49 15.52 -7.90
C LEU A 100 -0.26 14.66 -9.13
N ASN A 101 0.33 15.24 -10.19
CA ASN A 101 0.78 14.48 -11.36
C ASN A 101 2.31 14.49 -11.41
N VAL A 102 2.94 13.33 -11.38
CA VAL A 102 4.39 13.19 -11.45
C VAL A 102 4.75 12.60 -12.80
N GLY A 103 5.37 13.43 -13.65
CA GLY A 103 5.70 13.06 -15.03
C GLY A 103 6.84 12.06 -15.13
N SER A 104 6.94 11.38 -16.27
CA SER A 104 8.04 10.45 -16.57
C SER A 104 9.43 11.11 -16.44
N GLY A 105 10.43 10.35 -15.99
CA GLY A 105 11.81 10.80 -15.82
C GLY A 105 12.10 11.53 -14.50
N ILE A 106 11.08 11.70 -13.65
CA ILE A 106 11.25 12.19 -12.28
C ILE A 106 11.89 11.10 -11.43
N VAL A 107 12.90 11.48 -10.66
CA VAL A 107 13.56 10.60 -9.69
C VAL A 107 13.42 11.22 -8.30
N VAL A 108 12.79 10.51 -7.38
CA VAL A 108 12.80 10.85 -5.97
C VAL A 108 13.79 9.89 -5.31
N ASP A 109 14.95 10.38 -4.89
CA ASP A 109 15.95 9.56 -4.20
C ASP A 109 16.28 10.22 -2.88
N ARG A 110 15.67 9.69 -1.82
CA ARG A 110 15.79 10.24 -0.48
C ARG A 110 16.89 9.53 0.28
N ALA A 111 17.77 10.33 0.89
CA ALA A 111 18.74 9.81 1.85
C ALA A 111 18.02 9.21 3.07
N ALA A 112 18.61 8.17 3.66
CA ALA A 112 18.02 7.47 4.80
C ALA A 112 17.70 8.40 5.97
N ALA A 113 16.44 8.41 6.42
CA ALA A 113 15.99 9.13 7.62
C ALA A 113 14.65 8.59 8.11
N ASP A 114 14.21 9.02 9.29
CA ASP A 114 12.93 8.65 9.88
C ASP A 114 11.77 9.48 9.27
N PHE A 115 10.60 8.85 9.04
CA PHE A 115 9.39 9.46 8.44
C PHE A 115 9.66 10.14 7.10
N ASN A 116 10.45 9.47 6.28
CA ASN A 116 11.14 10.09 5.17
C ASN A 116 10.53 9.67 3.84
N ASP A 117 9.23 9.94 3.69
CA ASP A 117 8.46 9.48 2.55
C ASP A 117 8.92 10.13 1.25
N GLY A 118 8.85 9.37 0.16
CA GLY A 118 9.24 9.84 -1.17
C GLY A 118 8.25 10.89 -1.65
N ILE A 119 6.98 10.54 -1.64
CA ILE A 119 5.87 11.43 -1.95
C ILE A 119 4.87 11.38 -0.82
N GLN A 120 4.47 12.54 -0.31
CA GLN A 120 3.47 12.67 0.73
C GLN A 120 2.39 13.67 0.34
N VAL A 121 1.13 13.26 0.43
CA VAL A 121 -0.04 14.15 0.26
C VAL A 121 -1.00 13.92 1.42
N HIS A 122 -1.21 14.94 2.24
CA HIS A 122 -2.03 14.85 3.45
C HIS A 122 -3.09 15.94 3.50
N ASP A 123 -4.37 15.57 3.66
CA ASP A 123 -5.46 16.51 3.96
C ASP A 123 -6.61 15.84 4.73
N GLU A 124 -6.97 16.39 5.89
CA GLU A 124 -8.02 15.84 6.75
C GLU A 124 -9.39 16.52 6.62
N SER A 125 -9.55 17.47 5.69
CA SER A 125 -10.77 18.28 5.53
C SER A 125 -11.93 17.56 4.82
N GLY A 126 -11.80 16.26 4.53
CA GLY A 126 -12.83 15.45 3.87
C GLY A 126 -12.83 15.58 2.35
N VAL A 127 -11.83 16.25 1.79
CA VAL A 127 -11.65 16.49 0.36
C VAL A 127 -10.95 15.32 -0.35
N PRO A 128 -11.16 15.16 -1.67
CA PRO A 128 -10.48 14.11 -2.42
C PRO A 128 -9.01 14.45 -2.66
N LEU A 129 -8.16 13.42 -2.58
CA LEU A 129 -6.72 13.47 -2.86
C LEU A 129 -6.38 12.45 -3.94
N THR A 130 -5.65 12.87 -4.97
CA THR A 130 -5.23 12.02 -6.08
C THR A 130 -3.74 12.16 -6.33
N VAL A 131 -3.04 11.04 -6.47
CA VAL A 131 -1.64 10.98 -6.90
C VAL A 131 -1.54 10.11 -8.14
N ASN A 132 -1.05 10.69 -9.24
CA ASN A 132 -0.79 9.99 -10.50
C ASN A 132 0.72 10.00 -10.76
N LEU A 133 1.31 8.82 -10.89
CA LEU A 133 2.72 8.64 -11.22
C LEU A 133 2.83 7.99 -12.59
N ASP A 134 3.47 8.67 -13.54
CA ASP A 134 3.70 8.14 -14.87
C ASP A 134 4.71 6.98 -14.87
N THR A 135 4.68 6.17 -15.94
CA THR A 135 5.76 5.20 -16.20
C THR A 135 7.10 5.92 -16.36
N GLY A 136 8.15 5.38 -15.73
CA GLY A 136 9.48 5.97 -15.75
C GLY A 136 9.73 7.00 -14.64
N VAL A 137 8.78 7.18 -13.71
CA VAL A 137 9.07 7.76 -12.39
C VAL A 137 9.84 6.73 -11.57
N THR A 138 10.88 7.16 -10.85
CA THR A 138 11.62 6.31 -9.91
C THR A 138 11.53 6.92 -8.52
N ILE A 139 11.20 6.12 -7.52
CA ILE A 139 11.13 6.55 -6.12
C ILE A 139 11.99 5.59 -5.29
N LYS A 140 12.91 6.15 -4.52
CA LYS A 140 13.72 5.44 -3.56
C LYS A 140 13.65 6.13 -2.20
N THR A 141 13.24 5.37 -1.20
CA THR A 141 13.27 5.76 0.20
C THR A 141 14.01 4.72 1.02
N ASP A 142 14.76 5.21 1.99
CA ASP A 142 15.46 4.39 2.98
C ASP A 142 15.16 5.00 4.38
N GLY A 143 15.11 4.16 5.41
CA GLY A 143 15.03 4.58 6.81
C GLY A 143 13.73 4.18 7.51
N LEU A 144 13.65 4.53 8.79
CA LEU A 144 12.51 4.17 9.63
C LEU A 144 11.24 4.86 9.12
N HIS A 145 10.14 4.13 9.01
CA HIS A 145 8.84 4.68 8.59
C HIS A 145 8.87 5.42 7.24
N ALA A 146 9.78 5.06 6.33
CA ALA A 146 9.94 5.76 5.06
C ALA A 146 9.17 5.08 3.92
N ASP A 147 7.95 5.53 3.65
CA ASP A 147 7.08 5.01 2.61
C ASP A 147 7.48 5.56 1.23
N GLY A 148 7.31 4.78 0.17
CA GLY A 148 7.55 5.29 -1.19
C GLY A 148 6.58 6.42 -1.53
N VAL A 149 5.29 6.15 -1.34
CA VAL A 149 4.19 7.11 -1.54
C VAL A 149 3.20 6.96 -0.40
N GLU A 150 2.95 8.05 0.32
CA GLU A 150 1.88 8.14 1.32
C GLU A 150 0.83 9.15 0.86
N VAL A 151 -0.44 8.73 0.89
CA VAL A 151 -1.59 9.63 0.78
C VAL A 151 -2.48 9.41 1.99
N MET A 152 -2.65 10.45 2.78
CA MET A 152 -3.44 10.43 4.02
C MET A 152 -4.59 11.43 3.94
N GLY A 153 -5.77 11.02 4.37
CA GLY A 153 -6.89 11.95 4.50
C GLY A 153 -8.15 11.36 5.07
N THR A 154 -9.26 12.08 4.92
CA THR A 154 -10.59 11.64 5.38
C THR A 154 -11.62 11.56 4.25
N GLY A 155 -11.32 12.19 3.11
CA GLY A 155 -12.04 12.06 1.85
C GLY A 155 -11.48 10.94 0.98
N ARG A 156 -11.94 10.87 -0.28
CA ARG A 156 -11.49 9.83 -1.23
C ARG A 156 -9.99 9.95 -1.48
N ILE A 157 -9.29 8.82 -1.43
CA ILE A 157 -7.87 8.70 -1.77
C ILE A 157 -7.75 7.89 -3.06
N THR A 158 -6.98 8.39 -4.03
CA THR A 158 -6.68 7.67 -5.27
C THR A 158 -5.18 7.74 -5.57
N ILE A 159 -4.56 6.59 -5.77
CA ILE A 159 -3.17 6.47 -6.22
C ILE A 159 -3.15 5.63 -7.49
N SER A 160 -2.64 6.17 -8.59
CA SER A 160 -2.38 5.43 -9.83
C SER A 160 -0.89 5.52 -10.14
N SER A 161 -0.18 4.39 -10.12
CA SER A 161 1.28 4.38 -10.21
C SER A 161 1.81 3.50 -11.33
N GLY A 162 2.52 4.11 -12.27
CA GLY A 162 3.44 3.45 -13.19
C GLY A 162 4.91 3.51 -12.73
N ALA A 163 5.18 3.99 -11.51
CA ALA A 163 6.52 4.25 -11.02
C ALA A 163 7.25 2.96 -10.56
N ASP A 164 8.57 2.96 -10.70
CA ASP A 164 9.42 2.01 -10.00
C ASP A 164 9.73 2.52 -8.59
N VAL A 165 9.22 1.83 -7.57
CA VAL A 165 9.32 2.21 -6.17
C VAL A 165 10.21 1.23 -5.41
N THR A 166 11.19 1.74 -4.68
CA THR A 166 12.00 0.99 -3.71
C THR A 166 11.87 1.67 -2.35
N ALA A 167 11.28 0.99 -1.38
CA ALA A 167 11.11 1.48 -0.02
C ALA A 167 11.79 0.51 0.95
N ASN A 168 12.87 0.94 1.61
CA ASN A 168 13.61 0.09 2.53
C ASN A 168 13.51 0.63 3.94
N SER A 169 13.20 -0.26 4.87
CA SER A 169 13.17 0.00 6.30
C SER A 169 14.32 -0.73 6.97
N ASP A 170 15.07 -0.01 7.80
CA ASP A 170 16.00 -0.61 8.77
C ASP A 170 15.27 -1.02 10.07
N ASN A 171 13.94 -1.12 10.00
CA ASN A 171 13.07 -1.20 11.16
C ASN A 171 13.04 -2.59 11.79
N THR A 172 13.11 -2.64 13.12
CA THR A 172 12.86 -3.82 13.97
C THR A 172 11.66 -3.63 14.92
N ASP A 173 10.98 -2.49 14.85
CA ASP A 173 9.90 -2.08 15.76
C ASP A 173 8.48 -2.38 15.24
N PHE A 174 8.36 -3.06 14.08
CA PHE A 174 7.10 -3.48 13.45
C PHE A 174 6.14 -2.32 13.14
N ASN A 175 6.69 -1.19 12.70
CA ASN A 175 5.90 -0.06 12.25
C ASN A 175 6.20 0.14 10.76
N GLY A 176 5.32 -0.46 9.95
CA GLY A 176 5.64 -0.86 8.59
C GLY A 176 6.05 0.24 7.62
N THR A 177 6.78 -0.21 6.59
CA THR A 177 7.15 0.56 5.40
C THR A 177 6.41 0.00 4.19
N SER A 178 5.90 0.90 3.35
CA SER A 178 5.05 0.59 2.21
C SER A 178 5.64 1.16 0.92
N GLY A 179 5.49 0.44 -0.18
CA GLY A 179 5.74 1.01 -1.51
C GLY A 179 4.70 2.10 -1.83
N LEU A 180 3.42 1.74 -1.79
CA LEU A 180 2.28 2.65 -1.93
C LEU A 180 1.36 2.53 -0.72
N PHE A 181 1.03 3.64 -0.07
CA PHE A 181 0.19 3.67 1.11
C PHE A 181 -0.94 4.69 0.99
N GLY A 182 -2.17 4.20 1.12
CA GLY A 182 -3.36 5.02 1.28
C GLY A 182 -3.93 4.85 2.68
N TRP A 183 -4.17 5.97 3.38
CA TRP A 183 -4.57 5.94 4.78
C TRP A 183 -5.72 6.87 5.12
N ILE A 184 -6.81 6.30 5.63
CA ILE A 184 -7.89 7.02 6.29
C ILE A 184 -7.91 6.62 7.76
N GLU A 185 -7.30 7.46 8.60
CA GLU A 185 -7.16 7.18 10.03
C GLU A 185 -8.44 7.49 10.84
N GLN A 186 -9.19 8.49 10.41
CA GLN A 186 -10.31 8.97 11.21
C GLN A 186 -11.52 8.04 11.05
N ILE A 187 -12.11 7.61 12.16
CA ILE A 187 -13.34 6.79 12.17
C ILE A 187 -14.53 7.51 11.52
N ALA A 188 -14.49 8.85 11.49
CA ALA A 188 -15.49 9.69 10.83
C ALA A 188 -15.21 9.87 9.32
N GLY A 189 -14.05 9.40 8.83
CA GLY A 189 -13.71 9.42 7.42
C GLY A 189 -14.69 8.55 6.64
N THR A 190 -15.17 9.06 5.51
CA THR A 190 -16.13 8.36 4.64
C THR A 190 -15.55 8.08 3.26
N GLY A 191 -14.32 8.52 3.00
CA GLY A 191 -13.63 8.33 1.75
C GLY A 191 -13.31 6.86 1.46
N ASP A 192 -13.38 6.51 0.18
CA ASP A 192 -12.83 5.26 -0.31
C ASP A 192 -11.32 5.42 -0.60
N ILE A 193 -10.58 4.32 -0.48
CA ILE A 193 -9.17 4.23 -0.91
C ILE A 193 -9.12 3.38 -2.17
N SER A 194 -8.54 3.93 -3.23
CA SER A 194 -8.27 3.22 -4.48
C SER A 194 -6.80 3.33 -4.83
N ILE A 195 -6.10 2.20 -4.92
CA ILE A 195 -4.69 2.16 -5.37
C ILE A 195 -4.58 1.22 -6.55
N ASN A 196 -4.01 1.70 -7.66
CA ASN A 196 -3.79 0.93 -8.87
C ASN A 196 -2.32 1.01 -9.29
N GLN A 197 -1.60 -0.09 -9.18
CA GLN A 197 -0.27 -0.23 -9.76
C GLN A 197 -0.39 -0.73 -11.20
N LEU A 198 0.15 0.06 -12.14
CA LEU A 198 0.10 -0.20 -13.57
C LEU A 198 1.11 -1.28 -13.99
N ALA A 199 0.80 -1.98 -15.09
CA ALA A 199 1.71 -2.97 -15.67
C ALA A 199 3.05 -2.35 -16.10
N GLY A 200 4.12 -3.13 -15.99
CA GLY A 200 5.48 -2.69 -16.33
C GLY A 200 6.19 -1.87 -15.26
N SER A 201 5.52 -1.54 -14.15
CA SER A 201 6.12 -0.94 -12.96
C SER A 201 6.56 -1.98 -11.94
N THR A 202 7.50 -1.61 -11.07
CA THR A 202 8.01 -2.46 -9.99
C THR A 202 7.87 -1.78 -8.63
N ILE A 203 7.42 -2.53 -7.62
CA ILE A 203 7.52 -2.14 -6.22
C ILE A 203 8.45 -3.12 -5.50
N ARG A 204 9.43 -2.59 -4.77
CA ARG A 204 10.30 -3.34 -3.85
C ARG A 204 10.17 -2.74 -2.47
N ALA A 205 9.70 -3.52 -1.50
CA ALA A 205 9.66 -3.10 -0.11
C ALA A 205 10.46 -4.08 0.76
N THR A 206 11.40 -3.59 1.57
CA THR A 206 12.22 -4.47 2.42
C THR A 206 12.32 -3.94 3.85
N GLY A 207 12.42 -4.86 4.82
CA GLY A 207 12.38 -4.55 6.25
C GLY A 207 11.31 -5.40 6.96
N ASP A 208 11.17 -5.25 8.27
CA ASP A 208 10.11 -5.95 9.01
C ASP A 208 8.77 -5.19 8.92
N ASP A 209 7.66 -5.93 8.86
CA ASP A 209 6.28 -5.45 8.70
C ASP A 209 6.09 -4.58 7.44
N VAL A 210 6.55 -5.06 6.29
CA VAL A 210 6.54 -4.27 5.04
C VAL A 210 5.40 -4.62 4.10
N PHE A 211 4.98 -3.65 3.31
CA PHE A 211 3.88 -3.78 2.36
C PHE A 211 4.31 -3.33 0.96
N GLY A 212 3.97 -4.07 -0.08
CA GLY A 212 4.11 -3.57 -1.45
C GLY A 212 3.10 -2.45 -1.68
N ILE A 213 1.82 -2.79 -1.53
CA ILE A 213 0.70 -1.85 -1.57
C ILE A 213 -0.13 -2.03 -0.30
N TYR A 214 -0.41 -0.94 0.40
CA TYR A 214 -1.20 -0.93 1.62
C TYR A 214 -2.33 0.09 1.56
N GLY A 215 -3.54 -0.35 1.87
CA GLY A 215 -4.69 0.51 2.07
C GLY A 215 -5.29 0.28 3.44
N LEU A 216 -5.36 1.32 4.27
CA LEU A 216 -5.90 1.26 5.63
C LEU A 216 -7.05 2.26 5.79
N ASN A 217 -8.26 1.75 6.04
CA ASN A 217 -9.43 2.58 6.32
C ASN A 217 -10.03 2.25 7.69
N LYS A 218 -9.94 3.18 8.64
CA LYS A 218 -10.63 3.12 9.93
C LYS A 218 -12.05 3.71 9.87
N GLY A 219 -12.39 4.40 8.79
CA GLY A 219 -13.69 5.00 8.50
C GLY A 219 -14.61 4.09 7.68
N SER A 220 -15.74 4.62 7.22
CA SER A 220 -16.82 3.84 6.60
C SER A 220 -16.70 3.61 5.09
N GLY A 221 -15.63 4.09 4.46
CA GLY A 221 -15.39 3.88 3.03
C GLY A 221 -14.67 2.56 2.74
N SER A 222 -14.73 2.13 1.48
CA SER A 222 -14.12 0.87 1.03
C SER A 222 -12.63 1.02 0.71
N VAL A 223 -11.91 -0.11 0.64
CA VAL A 223 -10.52 -0.16 0.18
C VAL A 223 -10.45 -1.10 -1.03
N THR A 224 -10.00 -0.58 -2.17
CA THR A 224 -9.79 -1.35 -3.40
C THR A 224 -8.36 -1.17 -3.87
N LEU A 225 -7.61 -2.27 -3.92
CA LEU A 225 -6.21 -2.28 -4.33
C LEU A 225 -6.06 -3.22 -5.52
N GLU A 226 -5.46 -2.72 -6.59
CA GLU A 226 -5.17 -3.48 -7.80
C GLU A 226 -3.70 -3.34 -8.18
N SER A 227 -3.10 -4.44 -8.62
CA SER A 227 -1.78 -4.41 -9.26
C SER A 227 -1.76 -5.25 -10.53
N SER A 228 -1.22 -4.67 -11.59
CA SER A 228 -0.77 -5.38 -12.79
C SER A 228 0.76 -5.35 -12.95
N GLY A 229 1.48 -4.79 -11.97
CA GLY A 229 2.94 -4.68 -11.97
C GLY A 229 3.63 -5.80 -11.19
N ALA A 230 4.94 -5.68 -11.01
CA ALA A 230 5.73 -6.58 -10.18
C ALA A 230 5.84 -6.02 -8.75
N ILE A 231 5.67 -6.87 -7.75
CA ILE A 231 5.84 -6.53 -6.33
C ILE A 231 6.79 -7.56 -5.72
N PHE A 232 7.82 -7.06 -5.04
CA PHE A 232 8.73 -7.87 -4.23
C PHE A 232 8.75 -7.30 -2.81
N THR A 233 8.39 -8.12 -1.82
CA THR A 233 8.52 -7.76 -0.42
C THR A 233 9.38 -8.76 0.35
N ALA A 234 10.20 -8.27 1.29
CA ALA A 234 11.10 -9.13 2.07
C ALA A 234 11.31 -8.63 3.50
N GLY A 235 11.40 -9.57 4.45
CA GLY A 235 11.50 -9.35 5.89
C GLY A 235 10.33 -9.98 6.66
N VAL A 236 10.38 -10.00 7.99
CA VAL A 236 9.33 -10.66 8.79
C VAL A 236 8.01 -9.93 8.58
N TYR A 237 6.90 -10.64 8.39
CA TYR A 237 5.60 -10.04 8.04
C TYR A 237 5.64 -9.21 6.73
N ALA A 238 6.30 -9.73 5.68
CA ALA A 238 6.32 -9.09 4.37
C ALA A 238 5.04 -9.36 3.56
N TYR A 239 4.22 -8.35 3.33
CA TYR A 239 2.95 -8.47 2.60
C TYR A 239 3.06 -7.89 1.18
N GLY A 240 2.48 -8.56 0.19
CA GLY A 240 2.45 -8.06 -1.19
C GLY A 240 1.44 -6.92 -1.36
N ILE A 241 0.14 -7.25 -1.37
CA ILE A 241 -0.95 -6.28 -1.44
C ILE A 241 -1.88 -6.50 -0.26
N ASN A 242 -2.10 -5.46 0.54
CA ASN A 242 -2.83 -5.56 1.79
C ASN A 242 -3.92 -4.49 1.93
N ALA A 243 -5.18 -4.89 2.08
CA ALA A 243 -6.33 -3.99 2.25
C ALA A 243 -7.02 -4.23 3.60
N PHE A 244 -6.94 -3.26 4.50
CA PHE A 244 -7.53 -3.32 5.84
C PHE A 244 -8.67 -2.32 5.98
N ASN A 245 -9.82 -2.83 6.43
CA ASN A 245 -10.89 -2.00 6.94
C ASN A 245 -11.21 -2.38 8.39
N TYR A 246 -11.16 -1.40 9.29
CA TYR A 246 -11.46 -1.56 10.71
C TYR A 246 -12.81 -0.94 11.14
N SER A 247 -13.56 -0.36 10.21
CA SER A 247 -14.92 0.11 10.49
C SER A 247 -15.86 -1.08 10.66
N SER A 248 -16.80 -0.93 11.59
CA SER A 248 -17.85 -1.93 11.83
C SER A 248 -18.97 -1.90 10.78
N ILE A 249 -18.99 -0.91 9.88
CA ILE A 249 -20.11 -0.64 8.98
C ILE A 249 -19.71 -0.78 7.51
N GLY A 250 -20.27 -1.80 6.83
CA GLY A 250 -20.67 -1.83 5.41
C GLY A 250 -19.63 -1.62 4.30
N ALA A 251 -18.42 -1.18 4.63
CA ALA A 251 -17.32 -1.00 3.69
C ALA A 251 -16.78 -2.35 3.23
N ASN A 252 -16.35 -2.48 1.97
CA ASN A 252 -15.66 -3.67 1.50
C ASN A 252 -14.14 -3.47 1.51
N THR A 253 -13.39 -4.56 1.64
CA THR A 253 -11.99 -4.63 1.24
C THR A 253 -11.86 -5.53 0.02
N THR A 254 -11.06 -5.09 -0.95
CA THR A 254 -10.86 -5.80 -2.21
C THR A 254 -9.41 -5.65 -2.64
N VAL A 255 -8.75 -6.79 -2.84
CA VAL A 255 -7.39 -6.90 -3.36
C VAL A 255 -7.42 -7.72 -4.65
N ILE A 256 -6.87 -7.16 -5.73
CA ILE A 256 -6.83 -7.77 -7.05
C ILE A 256 -5.40 -7.77 -7.57
N LEU A 257 -4.88 -8.95 -7.90
CA LEU A 257 -3.69 -9.09 -8.73
C LEU A 257 -4.10 -9.44 -10.16
N GLY A 258 -3.96 -8.49 -11.07
CA GLY A 258 -4.29 -8.67 -12.49
C GLY A 258 -3.38 -9.69 -13.18
N ALA A 259 -3.77 -10.15 -14.37
CA ALA A 259 -3.11 -11.25 -15.07
C ALA A 259 -1.64 -11.02 -15.44
N LEU A 260 -1.22 -9.75 -15.57
CA LEU A 260 0.18 -9.37 -15.81
C LEU A 260 0.97 -9.15 -14.51
N GLY A 261 0.28 -9.11 -13.38
CA GLY A 261 0.87 -8.85 -12.08
C GLY A 261 1.64 -10.04 -11.53
N SER A 262 2.67 -9.75 -10.75
CA SER A 262 3.41 -10.76 -9.98
C SER A 262 3.71 -10.26 -8.58
N VAL A 263 3.55 -11.12 -7.59
CA VAL A 263 3.91 -10.87 -6.20
C VAL A 263 4.89 -11.93 -5.75
N VAL A 264 6.02 -11.50 -5.21
CA VAL A 264 6.97 -12.35 -4.49
C VAL A 264 7.10 -11.82 -3.08
N THR A 265 6.82 -12.67 -2.09
CA THR A 265 7.07 -12.36 -0.68
C THR A 265 8.14 -13.29 -0.12
N ASP A 266 9.13 -12.70 0.53
CA ASP A 266 10.27 -13.39 1.16
C ASP A 266 10.33 -13.03 2.64
N GLY A 267 9.35 -13.53 3.39
CA GLY A 267 9.15 -13.21 4.79
C GLY A 267 8.38 -14.28 5.54
N GLU A 268 8.81 -14.63 6.74
CA GLU A 268 8.04 -15.49 7.63
C GLU A 268 6.70 -14.81 7.95
N SER A 269 5.60 -15.59 7.98
CA SER A 269 4.24 -15.07 8.18
C SER A 269 3.81 -14.01 7.15
N ALA A 270 4.37 -14.07 5.93
CA ALA A 270 4.01 -13.21 4.82
C ALA A 270 2.63 -13.56 4.22
N ALA A 271 1.98 -12.60 3.57
CA ALA A 271 0.89 -12.90 2.65
C ALA A 271 1.08 -12.22 1.29
N GLY A 272 0.83 -12.95 0.21
CA GLY A 272 0.85 -12.39 -1.14
C GLY A 272 -0.24 -11.34 -1.33
N LEU A 273 -1.50 -11.77 -1.15
CA LEU A 273 -2.67 -10.88 -1.09
C LEU A 273 -3.37 -11.05 0.24
N TYR A 274 -3.70 -9.95 0.91
CA TYR A 274 -4.47 -9.98 2.13
C TYR A 274 -5.58 -8.92 2.12
N SER A 275 -6.83 -9.37 2.21
CA SER A 275 -8.00 -8.52 2.40
C SER A 275 -8.59 -8.79 3.77
N LEU A 276 -8.59 -7.80 4.67
CA LEU A 276 -9.20 -7.88 5.99
C LEU A 276 -10.37 -6.91 6.10
N ASN A 277 -11.51 -7.39 6.56
CA ASN A 277 -12.66 -6.57 6.90
C ASN A 277 -13.11 -6.88 8.32
N SER A 278 -13.04 -5.91 9.23
CA SER A 278 -13.50 -6.10 10.62
C SER A 278 -14.96 -5.69 10.84
N GLY A 279 -15.67 -5.34 9.77
CA GLY A 279 -17.06 -4.92 9.78
C GLY A 279 -18.00 -5.89 9.10
N SER A 280 -19.18 -5.39 8.73
CA SER A 280 -20.23 -6.16 8.07
C SER A 280 -20.08 -6.29 6.55
N GLY A 281 -19.05 -5.68 5.96
CA GLY A 281 -18.79 -5.78 4.53
C GLY A 281 -17.95 -7.00 4.15
N ASN A 282 -17.69 -7.14 2.86
CA ASN A 282 -16.93 -8.28 2.33
C ASN A 282 -15.42 -8.03 2.40
N ALA A 283 -14.66 -9.12 2.55
CA ALA A 283 -13.25 -9.17 2.22
C ALA A 283 -13.08 -10.02 0.95
N ILE A 284 -12.43 -9.46 -0.06
CA ILE A 284 -12.28 -10.09 -1.39
C ILE A 284 -10.81 -10.05 -1.78
N ALA A 285 -10.21 -11.21 -2.05
CA ALA A 285 -8.88 -11.31 -2.62
C ALA A 285 -8.92 -12.18 -3.88
N ARG A 286 -8.40 -11.65 -5.00
CA ARG A 286 -8.41 -12.31 -6.31
C ARG A 286 -7.04 -12.23 -6.97
N ALA A 287 -6.55 -13.37 -7.44
CA ALA A 287 -5.30 -13.46 -8.18
C ALA A 287 -5.55 -14.04 -9.57
N ASP A 288 -5.40 -13.20 -10.59
CA ASP A 288 -5.30 -13.61 -12.00
C ASP A 288 -3.81 -13.74 -12.42
N GLY A 289 -2.90 -13.07 -11.71
CA GLY A 289 -1.45 -13.11 -11.90
C GLY A 289 -0.74 -14.21 -11.10
N THR A 290 0.56 -14.03 -10.85
CA THR A 290 1.40 -15.02 -10.14
C THR A 290 1.75 -14.57 -8.73
N ILE A 291 1.68 -15.49 -7.76
CA ILE A 291 2.07 -15.25 -6.38
C ILE A 291 3.08 -16.32 -5.98
N THR A 292 4.20 -15.90 -5.41
CA THR A 292 5.22 -16.77 -4.82
C THR A 292 5.49 -16.32 -3.40
N THR A 293 5.32 -17.21 -2.43
CA THR A 293 5.72 -16.97 -1.04
C THR A 293 6.84 -17.93 -0.69
N LEU A 294 7.94 -17.42 -0.13
CA LEU A 294 9.21 -18.17 -0.06
C LEU A 294 9.51 -18.76 1.33
N GLN A 295 8.90 -18.23 2.39
CA GLN A 295 9.23 -18.59 3.78
C GLN A 295 8.06 -19.27 4.49
N ASP A 296 8.34 -19.78 5.69
CA ASP A 296 7.37 -20.50 6.52
C ASP A 296 6.19 -19.62 6.96
N TRP A 297 5.06 -20.30 7.21
CA TRP A 297 3.79 -19.71 7.67
C TRP A 297 3.25 -18.62 6.75
N SER A 298 3.63 -18.65 5.47
CA SER A 298 3.15 -17.70 4.48
C SER A 298 1.90 -18.18 3.76
N ASP A 299 1.02 -17.24 3.44
CA ASP A 299 -0.20 -17.46 2.67
C ASP A 299 -0.11 -16.80 1.29
N GLY A 300 -0.50 -17.52 0.23
CA GLY A 300 -0.58 -16.90 -1.10
C GLY A 300 -1.68 -15.84 -1.15
N VAL A 301 -2.89 -16.22 -0.73
CA VAL A 301 -4.09 -15.37 -0.78
C VAL A 301 -4.90 -15.58 0.50
N LEU A 302 -5.16 -14.49 1.22
CA LEU A 302 -5.95 -14.45 2.44
C LEU A 302 -7.07 -13.42 2.31
N ALA A 303 -8.29 -13.83 2.64
CA ALA A 303 -9.44 -12.95 2.76
C ALA A 303 -10.15 -13.28 4.08
N ASP A 304 -10.27 -12.30 4.96
CA ASP A 304 -10.80 -12.47 6.31
C ASP A 304 -11.88 -11.44 6.60
N VAL A 305 -13.02 -11.92 7.07
CA VAL A 305 -14.10 -11.09 7.61
C VAL A 305 -14.17 -11.38 9.11
N HIS A 306 -13.57 -10.50 9.90
CA HIS A 306 -13.57 -10.63 11.34
C HIS A 306 -14.82 -9.94 11.89
N TRP A 307 -15.85 -10.73 12.20
CA TRP A 307 -17.00 -10.22 12.94
C TRP A 307 -16.58 -9.92 14.38
N VAL A 308 -16.45 -8.63 14.72
CA VAL A 308 -16.43 -8.22 16.13
C VAL A 308 -17.83 -8.51 16.68
N LEU A 309 -17.94 -9.55 17.50
CA LEU A 309 -19.08 -9.74 18.39
C LEU A 309 -19.12 -8.52 19.30
N ASN A 310 -20.04 -7.60 19.05
CA ASN A 310 -20.38 -6.57 20.02
C ASN A 310 -21.10 -7.27 21.17
N ASP A 311 -20.36 -7.55 22.25
CA ASP A 311 -20.93 -7.83 23.57
C ASP A 311 -21.40 -6.52 24.23
#